data_AF-S7TZI3-F1
#
_entry.id   AF-S7TZI3-F1
#
_cell.length_a   1.000
_cell.length_b   1.000
_cell.length_c   1.000
_cell.angle_alpha   90.00
_cell.angle_beta   90.00
_cell.angle_gamma   90.00
#
_symmetry.space_group_name_H-M   'P 1'
#
loop_
_entity.id
_entity.type
_entity.pdbx_description
1 polymer ?
#
loop_
_entity_poly.entity_id
_entity_poly.type
_entity_poly.pdbx_seq_one_letter_code
_entity_poly.pdbx_strand_id
1 'polypeptide(L)'
;MTDQEAEQSRPNANDPTSKLIETLEKHRGERHVIVLQDYPDPDAISAALAHQICCSRFEIETDIIHSGRISHQQNIALVRLLGIDLIRYEPNLDLTPYSGAVFLDTQGSTATALVKALAEAKIPTIIVVDHHETQAELNVEFKDIRRNIGSTASIYSEYLKNGLLTLDGTVQEHIKIATALTHGIITDTGGFVYAKPEDFQAAAFLSRYKDADLLNQIMMQERSRQTMDITERALRNRELAENFSISGIGYLRAEDRDAIPQAADFLMTEENIHTAIVYGIVTDKNHDETLVGSFRTSKITLDPDAFIKEVFGKDAAGNYFGGGKLSAGGFQIPIGFLSGVRDEEYRQKKWQLFDAQIKQKIFSKIGLKNKAAE
;
A
#
# COMPACT_ATOMS: atom_id res chain seq x y z
N MET A 1 -41.37 -30.72 -14.19
CA MET A 1 -40.49 -29.81 -13.43
C MET A 1 -41.36 -29.25 -12.32
N THR A 2 -41.25 -29.87 -11.16
CA THR A 2 -42.07 -29.62 -9.97
C THR A 2 -41.57 -28.37 -9.25
N ASP A 3 -42.47 -27.67 -8.57
CA ASP A 3 -42.29 -26.43 -7.78
C ASP A 3 -41.22 -26.51 -6.65
N GLN A 4 -40.37 -27.53 -6.61
CA GLN A 4 -39.33 -27.76 -5.61
C GLN A 4 -37.95 -27.18 -5.99
N GLU A 5 -37.73 -26.73 -7.23
CA GLU A 5 -36.46 -26.10 -7.64
C GLU A 5 -36.41 -24.59 -7.35
N ALA A 6 -37.55 -23.96 -7.02
CA ALA A 6 -37.62 -22.52 -6.71
C ALA A 6 -37.35 -22.18 -5.23
N GLU A 7 -37.16 -23.18 -4.36
CA GLU A 7 -37.10 -23.00 -2.90
C GLU A 7 -35.67 -23.08 -2.30
N GLN A 8 -34.63 -23.26 -3.13
CA GLN A 8 -33.23 -23.42 -2.68
C GLN A 8 -32.36 -22.14 -2.69
N SER A 9 -32.96 -20.95 -2.84
CA SER A 9 -32.21 -19.68 -2.91
C SER A 9 -32.64 -18.64 -1.87
N ARG A 10 -33.13 -19.07 -0.70
CA ARG A 10 -33.27 -18.15 0.43
C ARG A 10 -31.99 -18.19 1.24
N PRO A 11 -31.26 -17.07 1.38
CA PRO A 11 -30.05 -17.04 2.19
C PRO A 11 -30.41 -17.46 3.62
N ASN A 12 -29.54 -18.26 4.22
CA ASN A 12 -29.75 -18.79 5.56
C ASN A 12 -29.73 -17.60 6.51
N ALA A 13 -30.81 -17.34 7.26
CA ALA A 13 -31.00 -16.12 8.06
C ALA A 13 -29.92 -15.84 9.14
N ASN A 14 -28.91 -16.70 9.25
CA ASN A 14 -27.77 -16.55 10.14
C ASN A 14 -26.42 -16.38 9.42
N ASP A 15 -26.38 -16.34 8.08
CA ASP A 15 -25.14 -16.09 7.35
C ASP A 15 -24.73 -14.60 7.42
N PRO A 16 -23.42 -14.28 7.38
CA PRO A 16 -22.94 -12.90 7.51
C PRO A 16 -23.47 -11.92 6.43
N THR A 17 -23.74 -12.41 5.22
CA THR A 17 -24.32 -11.61 4.12
C THR A 17 -25.71 -11.13 4.47
N SER A 18 -26.56 -12.03 4.99
CA SER A 18 -27.92 -11.69 5.42
C SER A 18 -27.91 -10.61 6.50
N LYS A 19 -27.01 -10.74 7.49
CA LYS A 19 -26.84 -9.74 8.55
C LYS A 19 -26.33 -8.40 8.02
N LEU A 20 -25.40 -8.41 7.06
CA LEU A 20 -24.92 -7.19 6.41
C LEU A 20 -26.06 -6.49 5.66
N ILE A 21 -26.89 -7.23 4.92
CA ILE A 21 -28.07 -6.69 4.24
C ILE A 21 -29.04 -6.07 5.25
N GLU A 22 -29.35 -6.76 6.35
CA GLU A 22 -30.21 -6.22 7.41
C GLU A 22 -29.65 -4.93 8.03
N THR A 23 -28.34 -4.86 8.24
CA THR A 23 -27.68 -3.64 8.74
C THR A 23 -27.79 -2.50 7.72
N LEU A 24 -27.48 -2.75 6.44
CA LEU A 24 -27.59 -1.72 5.39
C LEU A 24 -29.03 -1.23 5.22
N GLU A 25 -30.04 -2.10 5.33
CA GLU A 25 -31.45 -1.69 5.27
C GLU A 25 -31.85 -0.77 6.44
N LYS A 26 -31.33 -1.00 7.64
CA LYS A 26 -31.61 -0.12 8.80
C LYS A 26 -31.09 1.30 8.61
N HIS A 27 -30.04 1.45 7.82
CA HIS A 27 -29.37 2.72 7.53
C HIS A 27 -29.72 3.27 6.14
N ARG A 28 -30.79 2.77 5.49
CA ARG A 28 -31.22 3.21 4.16
C ARG A 28 -31.39 4.73 4.10
N GLY A 29 -30.84 5.35 3.05
CA GLY A 29 -30.93 6.80 2.83
C GLY A 29 -29.94 7.65 3.64
N GLU A 30 -29.07 7.04 4.45
CA GLU A 30 -28.02 7.75 5.18
C GLU A 30 -26.79 8.04 4.31
N ARG A 31 -25.81 8.73 4.90
CA ARG A 31 -24.47 8.90 4.33
C ARG A 31 -23.43 8.31 5.26
N HIS A 32 -22.58 7.42 4.77
CA HIS A 32 -21.53 6.78 5.56
C HIS A 32 -20.13 7.14 5.07
N VAL A 33 -19.17 7.12 5.98
CA VAL A 33 -17.75 7.23 5.65
C VAL A 33 -17.12 5.84 5.66
N ILE A 34 -16.47 5.47 4.56
CA ILE A 34 -15.66 4.25 4.47
C ILE A 34 -14.22 4.62 4.85
N VAL A 35 -13.75 4.08 5.96
CA VAL A 35 -12.44 4.35 6.54
C VAL A 35 -11.45 3.28 6.09
N LEU A 36 -10.38 3.73 5.43
CA LEU A 36 -9.23 2.91 5.10
C LEU A 36 -8.04 3.22 6.02
N GLN A 37 -7.07 2.31 6.04
CA GLN A 37 -5.76 2.55 6.64
C GLN A 37 -5.05 3.78 6.03
N ASP A 38 -4.10 4.37 6.76
CA ASP A 38 -3.39 5.57 6.30
C ASP A 38 -2.75 5.39 4.91
N TYR A 39 -2.18 4.22 4.65
CA TYR A 39 -1.56 3.88 3.36
C TYR A 39 -2.33 2.70 2.72
N PRO A 40 -3.46 2.97 2.05
CA PRO A 40 -4.33 1.91 1.58
C PRO A 40 -3.67 1.10 0.47
N ASP A 41 -3.76 -0.22 0.61
CA ASP A 41 -3.33 -1.22 -0.35
C ASP A 41 -4.49 -1.65 -1.28
N PRO A 42 -4.23 -2.50 -2.27
CA PRO A 42 -5.28 -2.98 -3.16
C PRO A 42 -6.43 -3.71 -2.47
N ASP A 43 -6.20 -4.38 -1.33
CA ASP A 43 -7.26 -5.10 -0.62
C ASP A 43 -8.28 -4.13 -0.05
N ALA A 44 -7.82 -3.18 0.76
CA ALA A 44 -8.62 -2.11 1.34
C ALA A 44 -9.37 -1.29 0.27
N ILE A 45 -8.67 -0.87 -0.80
CA ILE A 45 -9.27 -0.05 -1.88
C ILE A 45 -10.36 -0.83 -2.61
N SER A 46 -10.11 -2.11 -2.92
CA SER A 46 -11.07 -2.93 -3.67
C SER A 46 -12.32 -3.26 -2.85
N ALA A 47 -12.15 -3.56 -1.55
CA ALA A 47 -13.25 -3.79 -0.62
C ALA A 47 -14.12 -2.53 -0.45
N ALA A 48 -13.49 -1.34 -0.37
CA ALA A 48 -14.21 -0.07 -0.29
C ALA A 48 -15.03 0.24 -1.54
N LEU A 49 -14.48 0.03 -2.74
CA LEU A 49 -15.23 0.20 -3.97
C LEU A 49 -16.43 -0.76 -4.03
N ALA A 50 -16.23 -2.03 -3.66
CA ALA A 50 -17.31 -3.01 -3.61
C ALA A 50 -18.40 -2.60 -2.62
N HIS A 51 -18.02 -2.14 -1.43
CA HIS A 51 -18.96 -1.67 -0.41
C HIS A 51 -19.76 -0.46 -0.88
N GLN A 52 -19.10 0.56 -1.40
CA GLN A 52 -19.73 1.79 -1.91
C GLN A 52 -20.82 1.48 -2.95
N ILE A 53 -20.52 0.60 -3.91
CA ILE A 53 -21.50 0.23 -4.94
C ILE A 53 -22.64 -0.63 -4.35
N CYS A 54 -22.35 -1.51 -3.38
CA CYS A 54 -23.41 -2.24 -2.67
C CYS A 54 -24.32 -1.29 -1.87
N CYS A 55 -23.77 -0.27 -1.21
CA CYS A 55 -24.50 0.75 -0.46
C CYS A 55 -25.48 1.56 -1.33
N SER A 56 -25.13 1.82 -2.59
CA SER A 56 -26.01 2.55 -3.52
C SER A 56 -27.39 1.90 -3.70
N ARG A 57 -27.48 0.57 -3.55
CA ARG A 57 -28.74 -0.20 -3.62
C ARG A 57 -29.68 0.08 -2.44
N PHE A 58 -29.11 0.54 -1.34
CA PHE A 58 -29.79 0.93 -0.11
C PHE A 58 -29.92 2.46 -0.01
N GLU A 59 -29.70 3.19 -1.12
CA GLU A 59 -29.73 4.65 -1.14
C GLU A 59 -28.74 5.29 -0.14
N ILE A 60 -27.69 4.55 0.24
CA ILE A 60 -26.65 5.04 1.15
C ILE A 60 -25.56 5.71 0.32
N GLU A 61 -25.37 7.01 0.54
CA GLU A 61 -24.23 7.75 0.00
C GLU A 61 -22.96 7.36 0.76
N THR A 62 -21.84 7.19 0.06
CA THR A 62 -20.57 6.85 0.74
C THR A 62 -19.39 7.60 0.17
N ASP A 63 -18.49 8.01 1.06
CA ASP A 63 -17.20 8.60 0.74
C ASP A 63 -16.08 7.71 1.28
N ILE A 64 -15.08 7.41 0.46
CA ILE A 64 -13.93 6.59 0.85
C ILE A 64 -12.79 7.50 1.31
N ILE A 65 -12.36 7.38 2.57
CA ILE A 65 -11.42 8.30 3.21
C ILE A 65 -10.18 7.58 3.76
N HIS A 66 -8.99 8.17 3.54
CA HIS A 66 -7.70 7.73 4.08
C HIS A 66 -6.81 8.92 4.50
N SER A 67 -5.87 8.77 5.44
CA SER A 67 -5.03 9.91 5.90
C SER A 67 -3.67 10.07 5.18
N GLY A 68 -3.07 8.99 4.71
CA GLY A 68 -1.73 9.00 4.11
C GLY A 68 -1.72 9.29 2.61
N ARG A 69 -0.65 8.89 1.92
CA ARG A 69 -0.49 9.06 0.46
C ARG A 69 -0.46 7.70 -0.24
N ILE A 70 -1.16 7.62 -1.37
CA ILE A 70 -1.07 6.48 -2.29
C ILE A 70 0.19 6.69 -3.13
N SER A 71 1.23 5.92 -2.82
CA SER A 71 2.56 6.09 -3.44
C SER A 71 2.97 4.89 -4.29
N HIS A 72 2.44 3.69 -4.01
CA HIS A 72 2.74 2.51 -4.80
C HIS A 72 2.08 2.60 -6.19
N GLN A 73 2.85 2.37 -7.26
CA GLN A 73 2.40 2.61 -8.63
C GLN A 73 1.19 1.75 -9.02
N GLN A 74 1.12 0.49 -8.56
CA GLN A 74 -0.05 -0.36 -8.79
C GLN A 74 -1.30 0.19 -8.11
N ASN A 75 -1.19 0.75 -6.89
CA ASN A 75 -2.34 1.32 -6.18
C ASN A 75 -2.81 2.61 -6.88
N ILE A 76 -1.86 3.43 -7.38
CA ILE A 76 -2.18 4.61 -8.19
C ILE A 76 -2.90 4.19 -9.49
N ALA A 77 -2.40 3.15 -10.17
CA ALA A 77 -3.02 2.60 -11.38
C ALA A 77 -4.42 2.05 -11.10
N LEU A 78 -4.60 1.29 -10.02
CA LEU A 78 -5.88 0.76 -9.57
C LEU A 78 -6.93 1.88 -9.44
N VAL A 79 -6.58 2.92 -8.68
CA VAL A 79 -7.47 4.06 -8.40
C VAL A 79 -7.79 4.82 -9.69
N ARG A 80 -6.77 5.13 -10.51
CA ARG A 80 -6.95 5.92 -11.74
C ARG A 80 -7.71 5.17 -12.83
N LEU A 81 -7.34 3.91 -13.10
CA LEU A 81 -7.91 3.14 -14.20
C LEU A 81 -9.34 2.69 -13.90
N LEU A 82 -9.69 2.47 -12.63
CA LEU A 82 -11.07 2.17 -12.23
C LEU A 82 -11.91 3.42 -11.96
N GLY A 83 -11.28 4.59 -11.81
CA GLY A 83 -11.96 5.85 -11.49
C GLY A 83 -12.53 5.84 -10.09
N ILE A 84 -11.73 5.42 -9.10
CA ILE A 84 -12.12 5.38 -7.69
C ILE A 84 -11.82 6.74 -7.07
N ASP A 85 -12.84 7.36 -6.49
CA ASP A 85 -12.69 8.62 -5.78
C ASP A 85 -12.28 8.35 -4.32
N LEU A 86 -11.01 8.64 -4.01
CA LEU A 86 -10.45 8.53 -2.67
C LEU A 86 -10.21 9.93 -2.10
N ILE A 87 -10.85 10.23 -0.98
CA ILE A 87 -10.72 11.50 -0.28
C ILE A 87 -9.61 11.38 0.75
N ARG A 88 -8.60 12.23 0.60
CA ARG A 88 -7.56 12.33 1.62
C ARG A 88 -8.08 13.13 2.81
N TYR A 89 -8.04 12.52 3.99
CA TYR A 89 -8.36 13.19 5.24
C TYR A 89 -7.37 14.32 5.51
N GLU A 90 -7.91 15.50 5.75
CA GLU A 90 -7.21 16.66 6.26
C GLU A 90 -7.97 17.14 7.51
N PRO A 91 -7.31 17.73 8.53
CA PRO A 91 -7.95 18.09 9.80
C PRO A 91 -9.17 19.01 9.71
N ASN A 92 -9.34 19.71 8.59
CA ASN A 92 -10.44 20.62 8.31
C ASN A 92 -11.57 19.99 7.49
N LEU A 93 -11.51 18.69 7.20
CA LEU A 93 -12.56 17.98 6.48
C LEU A 93 -13.85 17.97 7.30
N ASP A 94 -14.96 18.39 6.69
CA ASP A 94 -16.26 18.38 7.34
C ASP A 94 -16.80 16.95 7.41
N LEU A 95 -16.95 16.44 8.63
CA LEU A 95 -17.49 15.11 8.92
C LEU A 95 -18.97 15.14 9.32
N THR A 96 -19.56 16.34 9.49
CA THR A 96 -20.96 16.48 9.93
C THR A 96 -22.01 15.81 9.03
N PRO A 97 -21.81 15.62 7.71
CA PRO A 97 -22.78 14.93 6.87
C PRO A 97 -22.91 13.42 7.13
N TYR A 98 -21.93 12.78 7.78
CA TYR A 98 -21.90 11.33 7.94
C TYR A 98 -22.70 10.86 9.15
N SER A 99 -23.58 9.89 8.94
CA SER A 99 -24.39 9.24 9.98
C SER A 99 -23.70 8.01 10.59
N GLY A 100 -22.67 7.48 9.94
CA GLY A 100 -21.88 6.39 10.49
C GLY A 100 -20.61 6.08 9.71
N ALA A 101 -19.74 5.27 10.33
CA ALA A 101 -18.44 4.88 9.82
C ALA A 101 -18.36 3.36 9.56
N VAL A 102 -17.71 3.01 8.45
CA VAL A 102 -17.48 1.65 7.98
C VAL A 102 -15.98 1.42 7.86
N PHE A 103 -15.45 0.40 8.52
CA PHE A 103 -14.03 0.07 8.51
C PHE A 103 -13.79 -1.18 7.68
N LEU A 104 -12.96 -1.08 6.65
CA LEU A 104 -12.68 -2.17 5.72
C LEU A 104 -11.18 -2.41 5.65
N ASP A 105 -10.79 -3.66 5.87
CA ASP A 105 -9.37 -4.07 5.97
C ASP A 105 -8.58 -3.32 7.07
N THR A 106 -9.33 -2.81 8.05
CA THR A 106 -8.78 -2.16 9.23
C THR A 106 -9.78 -2.23 10.36
N GLN A 107 -9.26 -2.18 11.59
CA GLN A 107 -10.02 -2.06 12.83
C GLN A 107 -9.79 -0.69 13.51
N GLY A 108 -9.20 0.28 12.78
CA GLY A 108 -8.98 1.65 13.22
C GLY A 108 -7.61 1.94 13.85
N SER A 109 -6.77 0.91 14.10
CA SER A 109 -5.43 1.11 14.65
C SER A 109 -4.47 1.82 13.69
N THR A 110 -4.71 1.71 12.38
CA THR A 110 -3.87 2.23 11.30
C THR A 110 -4.38 3.52 10.66
N ALA A 111 -5.46 4.10 11.21
CA ALA A 111 -6.10 5.33 10.74
C ALA A 111 -6.34 6.31 11.90
N THR A 112 -5.37 6.43 12.80
CA THR A 112 -5.56 7.04 14.15
C THR A 112 -6.11 8.46 14.11
N ALA A 113 -5.64 9.30 13.17
CA ALA A 113 -6.08 10.69 13.08
C ALA A 113 -7.56 10.79 12.68
N LEU A 114 -7.97 10.04 11.65
CA LEU A 114 -9.35 9.99 11.19
C LEU A 114 -10.28 9.36 12.25
N VAL A 115 -9.87 8.26 12.88
CA VAL A 115 -10.64 7.61 13.96
C VAL A 115 -10.89 8.56 15.11
N LYS A 116 -9.88 9.34 15.51
CA LYS A 116 -10.04 10.35 16.55
C LYS A 116 -11.06 11.43 16.14
N ALA A 117 -10.98 11.92 14.91
CA ALA A 117 -11.91 12.93 14.40
C ALA A 117 -13.37 12.42 14.32
N LEU A 118 -13.57 11.17 13.91
CA LEU A 118 -14.90 10.52 13.90
C LEU A 118 -15.47 10.41 15.33
N ALA A 119 -14.64 10.04 16.31
CA ALA A 119 -15.05 9.97 17.70
C ALA A 119 -15.42 11.36 18.27
N GLU A 120 -14.65 12.41 17.94
CA GLU A 120 -14.94 13.80 18.33
C GLU A 120 -16.24 14.31 17.68
N ALA A 121 -16.50 13.92 16.43
CA ALA A 121 -17.75 14.19 15.72
C ALA A 121 -18.94 13.31 16.17
N LYS A 122 -18.71 12.34 17.07
CA LYS A 122 -19.71 11.38 17.57
C LYS A 122 -20.35 10.51 16.47
N ILE A 123 -19.59 10.21 15.43
CA ILE A 123 -20.04 9.34 14.34
C ILE A 123 -19.88 7.88 14.79
N PRO A 124 -20.96 7.08 14.84
CA PRO A 124 -20.90 5.69 15.30
C PRO A 124 -20.22 4.79 14.27
N THR A 125 -19.56 3.73 14.75
CA THR A 125 -19.05 2.65 13.89
C THR A 125 -20.17 1.65 13.61
N ILE A 126 -20.58 1.52 12.34
CA ILE A 126 -21.69 0.65 11.94
C ILE A 126 -21.16 -0.72 11.49
N ILE A 127 -20.10 -0.74 10.67
CA ILE A 127 -19.60 -1.93 10.00
C ILE A 127 -18.08 -2.06 10.19
N VAL A 128 -17.62 -3.26 10.50
CA VAL A 128 -16.20 -3.64 10.46
C VAL A 128 -16.08 -4.97 9.71
N VAL A 129 -15.32 -4.96 8.61
CA VAL A 129 -14.97 -6.17 7.83
C VAL A 129 -13.46 -6.24 7.68
N ASP A 130 -12.86 -7.32 8.16
CA ASP A 130 -11.39 -7.47 8.20
C ASP A 130 -11.00 -8.96 8.21
N HIS A 131 -9.78 -9.28 7.82
CA HIS A 131 -9.21 -10.64 7.88
C HIS A 131 -8.02 -10.74 8.86
N HIS A 132 -7.55 -9.62 9.40
CA HIS A 132 -6.47 -9.56 10.38
C HIS A 132 -6.88 -10.07 11.77
N GLU A 133 -5.89 -10.18 12.68
CA GLU A 133 -6.17 -10.50 14.08
C GLU A 133 -7.04 -9.41 14.73
N THR A 134 -7.92 -9.78 15.65
CA THR A 134 -8.71 -8.79 16.38
C THR A 134 -7.79 -7.91 17.24
N GLN A 135 -7.84 -6.60 17.01
CA GLN A 135 -6.93 -5.63 17.61
C GLN A 135 -7.52 -5.02 18.89
N ALA A 136 -8.85 -4.87 18.96
CA ALA A 136 -9.56 -4.35 20.13
C ALA A 136 -11.03 -4.79 20.12
N GLU A 137 -11.71 -4.64 21.27
CA GLU A 137 -13.17 -4.66 21.28
C GLU A 137 -13.72 -3.39 20.64
N LEU A 138 -14.35 -3.56 19.49
CA LEU A 138 -15.08 -2.50 18.80
C LEU A 138 -16.57 -2.65 19.10
N ASN A 139 -17.20 -1.57 19.58
CA ASN A 139 -18.65 -1.48 19.65
C ASN A 139 -19.16 -1.15 18.24
N VAL A 140 -19.73 -2.15 17.57
CA VAL A 140 -20.11 -2.08 16.15
C VAL A 140 -21.38 -2.91 15.93
N GLU A 141 -22.25 -2.43 15.04
CA GLU A 141 -23.53 -3.09 14.74
C GLU A 141 -23.35 -4.37 13.91
N PHE A 142 -22.48 -4.34 12.91
CA PHE A 142 -22.09 -5.50 12.11
C PHE A 142 -20.57 -5.70 12.12
N LYS A 143 -20.15 -6.90 12.53
CA LYS A 143 -18.74 -7.29 12.59
C LYS A 143 -18.53 -8.62 11.90
N ASP A 144 -17.63 -8.64 10.92
CA ASP A 144 -17.17 -9.87 10.27
C ASP A 144 -15.64 -9.85 10.17
N ILE A 145 -14.99 -10.55 11.09
CA ILE A 145 -13.52 -10.63 11.16
C ILE A 145 -13.09 -12.09 11.00
N ARG A 146 -12.39 -12.42 9.91
CA ARG A 146 -12.11 -13.81 9.53
C ARG A 146 -10.61 -14.07 9.36
N ARG A 147 -9.98 -14.74 10.33
CA ARG A 147 -8.55 -15.10 10.23
C ARG A 147 -8.28 -16.25 9.26
N ASN A 148 -9.30 -16.99 8.84
CA ASN A 148 -9.19 -18.13 7.94
C ASN A 148 -9.41 -17.76 6.47
N ILE A 149 -9.41 -16.48 6.10
CA ILE A 149 -9.42 -16.02 4.72
C ILE A 149 -8.16 -15.19 4.43
N GLY A 150 -7.77 -15.08 3.16
CA GLY A 150 -6.52 -14.45 2.76
C GLY A 150 -6.62 -12.94 2.56
N SER A 151 -7.83 -12.40 2.36
CA SER A 151 -8.04 -10.96 2.13
C SER A 151 -9.48 -10.54 2.48
N THR A 152 -9.67 -9.25 2.76
CA THR A 152 -10.99 -8.61 2.88
C THR A 152 -11.75 -8.63 1.55
N ALA A 153 -11.06 -8.52 0.41
CA ALA A 153 -11.63 -8.65 -0.92
C ALA A 153 -12.26 -10.04 -1.17
N SER A 154 -11.68 -11.10 -0.62
CA SER A 154 -12.30 -12.44 -0.65
C SER A 154 -13.61 -12.47 0.16
N ILE A 155 -13.68 -11.77 1.29
CA ILE A 155 -14.92 -11.66 2.09
C ILE A 155 -16.01 -10.95 1.29
N TYR A 156 -15.69 -9.81 0.66
CA TYR A 156 -16.64 -9.10 -0.21
C TYR A 156 -17.09 -9.94 -1.40
N SER A 157 -16.18 -10.70 -2.00
CA SER A 157 -16.53 -11.63 -3.08
C SER A 157 -17.54 -12.68 -2.64
N GLU A 158 -17.44 -13.16 -1.40
CA GLU A 158 -18.42 -14.06 -0.80
C GLU A 158 -19.78 -13.37 -0.61
N TYR A 159 -19.81 -12.13 -0.10
CA TYR A 159 -21.05 -11.37 0.02
C TYR A 159 -21.76 -11.17 -1.32
N LEU A 160 -21.01 -10.83 -2.37
CA LEU A 160 -21.54 -10.69 -3.73
C LEU A 160 -22.12 -12.02 -4.25
N LYS A 161 -21.36 -13.11 -4.06
CA LYS A 161 -21.82 -14.46 -4.44
C LYS A 161 -23.08 -14.88 -3.70
N ASN A 162 -23.24 -14.46 -2.45
CA ASN A 162 -24.38 -14.78 -1.58
C ASN A 162 -25.55 -13.79 -1.70
N GLY A 163 -25.51 -12.86 -2.66
CA GLY A 163 -26.68 -12.06 -3.02
C GLY A 163 -26.71 -10.62 -2.48
N LEU A 164 -25.61 -10.12 -1.87
CA LEU A 164 -25.51 -8.69 -1.53
C LEU A 164 -25.70 -7.80 -2.77
N LEU A 165 -25.09 -8.20 -3.89
CA LEU A 165 -25.27 -7.62 -5.23
C LEU A 165 -25.05 -8.70 -6.29
N THR A 166 -26.03 -8.85 -7.18
CA THR A 166 -25.90 -9.75 -8.34
C THR A 166 -25.05 -9.08 -9.41
N LEU A 167 -23.85 -9.63 -9.64
CA LEU A 167 -22.96 -9.15 -10.69
C LEU A 167 -23.49 -9.51 -12.08
N ASP A 168 -23.26 -8.61 -13.02
CA ASP A 168 -23.64 -8.70 -14.43
C ASP A 168 -22.43 -8.27 -15.26
N GLY A 169 -21.94 -9.15 -16.14
CA GLY A 169 -20.78 -8.91 -16.99
C GLY A 169 -21.01 -7.90 -18.11
N THR A 170 -22.21 -7.32 -18.22
CA THR A 170 -22.53 -6.22 -19.14
C THR A 170 -22.51 -4.85 -18.46
N VAL A 171 -22.55 -4.81 -17.13
CA VAL A 171 -22.55 -3.58 -16.34
C VAL A 171 -21.12 -3.19 -15.97
N GLN A 172 -20.70 -2.01 -16.42
CA GLN A 172 -19.31 -1.54 -16.24
C GLN A 172 -18.90 -1.45 -14.76
N GLU A 173 -19.79 -1.01 -13.87
CA GLU A 173 -19.50 -0.96 -12.43
C GLU A 173 -19.25 -2.36 -11.83
N HIS A 174 -20.01 -3.36 -12.26
CA HIS A 174 -19.84 -4.75 -11.81
C HIS A 174 -18.50 -5.34 -12.29
N ILE A 175 -18.12 -5.06 -13.55
CA ILE A 175 -16.81 -5.44 -14.10
C ILE A 175 -15.69 -4.78 -13.29
N LYS A 176 -15.81 -3.48 -12.99
CA LYS A 176 -14.82 -2.72 -12.20
C LYS A 176 -14.65 -3.30 -10.80
N ILE A 177 -15.73 -3.58 -10.07
CA ILE A 177 -15.67 -4.23 -8.75
C ILE A 177 -14.99 -5.60 -8.86
N ALA A 178 -15.40 -6.43 -9.81
CA ALA A 178 -14.83 -7.76 -9.96
C ALA A 178 -13.33 -7.71 -10.28
N THR A 179 -12.92 -6.73 -11.08
CA THR A 179 -11.52 -6.46 -11.42
C THR A 179 -10.73 -5.99 -10.20
N ALA A 180 -11.27 -5.02 -9.45
CA ALA A 180 -10.66 -4.50 -8.23
C ALA A 180 -10.46 -5.60 -7.18
N LEU A 181 -11.54 -6.32 -6.86
CA LEU A 181 -11.51 -7.39 -5.86
C LEU A 181 -10.53 -8.50 -6.27
N THR A 182 -10.48 -8.85 -7.56
CA THR A 182 -9.48 -9.80 -8.05
C THR A 182 -8.05 -9.31 -7.79
N HIS A 183 -7.77 -8.02 -7.99
CA HIS A 183 -6.46 -7.45 -7.70
C HIS A 183 -6.13 -7.44 -6.21
N GLY A 184 -7.11 -7.12 -5.35
CA GLY A 184 -6.99 -7.20 -3.88
C GLY A 184 -6.60 -8.62 -3.44
N ILE A 185 -7.38 -9.62 -3.86
CA ILE A 185 -7.11 -11.03 -3.55
C ILE A 185 -5.71 -11.45 -4.02
N ILE A 186 -5.32 -11.12 -5.26
CA ILE A 186 -4.00 -11.47 -5.79
C ILE A 186 -2.88 -10.87 -4.92
N THR A 187 -3.02 -9.59 -4.55
CA THR A 187 -1.97 -8.86 -3.83
C THR A 187 -1.79 -9.42 -2.44
N ASP A 188 -2.88 -9.57 -1.70
CA ASP A 188 -2.82 -9.89 -0.28
C ASP A 188 -2.49 -11.37 -0.02
N THR A 189 -2.84 -12.24 -0.97
CA THR A 189 -2.43 -13.65 -0.95
C THR A 189 -1.03 -13.91 -1.52
N GLY A 190 -0.28 -12.86 -1.89
CA GLY A 190 1.06 -12.98 -2.45
C GLY A 190 1.08 -13.72 -3.79
N GLY A 191 0.14 -13.41 -4.68
CA GLY A 191 -0.02 -14.11 -5.96
C GLY A 191 -0.57 -15.53 -5.80
N PHE A 192 -1.50 -15.72 -4.85
CA PHE A 192 -2.07 -17.01 -4.44
C PHE A 192 -1.10 -17.99 -3.75
N VAL A 193 0.15 -17.58 -3.45
CA VAL A 193 1.11 -18.42 -2.72
C VAL A 193 0.62 -18.72 -1.30
N TYR A 194 -0.04 -17.75 -0.67
CA TYR A 194 -0.58 -17.86 0.70
C TYR A 194 -2.11 -17.92 0.73
N ALA A 195 -2.75 -18.17 -0.42
CA ALA A 195 -4.20 -18.25 -0.53
C ALA A 195 -4.77 -19.48 0.19
N LYS A 196 -5.96 -19.31 0.75
CA LYS A 196 -6.79 -20.34 1.38
C LYS A 196 -7.90 -20.77 0.40
N PRO A 197 -8.60 -21.90 0.65
CA PRO A 197 -9.65 -22.38 -0.26
C PRO A 197 -10.71 -21.34 -0.61
N GLU A 198 -11.08 -20.51 0.36
CA GLU A 198 -12.05 -19.42 0.22
C GLU A 198 -11.57 -18.35 -0.77
N ASP A 199 -10.27 -18.04 -0.80
CA ASP A 199 -9.69 -17.07 -1.75
C ASP A 199 -9.74 -17.61 -3.19
N PHE A 200 -9.48 -18.92 -3.38
CA PHE A 200 -9.63 -19.55 -4.68
C PHE A 200 -11.08 -19.58 -5.15
N GLN A 201 -12.03 -19.81 -4.24
CA GLN A 201 -13.46 -19.77 -4.57
C GLN A 201 -13.93 -18.35 -4.93
N ALA A 202 -13.45 -17.33 -4.20
CA ALA A 202 -13.68 -15.93 -4.50
C ALA A 202 -13.12 -15.57 -5.89
N ALA A 203 -11.85 -15.89 -6.15
CA ALA A 203 -11.22 -15.64 -7.46
C ALA A 203 -11.95 -16.37 -8.60
N ALA A 204 -12.36 -17.62 -8.39
CA ALA A 204 -13.15 -18.38 -9.37
C ALA A 204 -14.50 -17.72 -9.66
N PHE A 205 -15.20 -17.24 -8.62
CA PHE A 205 -16.46 -16.51 -8.78
C PHE A 205 -16.29 -15.21 -9.60
N LEU A 206 -15.29 -14.40 -9.24
CA LEU A 206 -15.00 -13.12 -9.90
C LEU A 206 -14.47 -13.26 -11.33
N SER A 207 -13.79 -14.37 -11.63
CA SER A 207 -13.20 -14.63 -12.95
C SER A 207 -14.20 -14.55 -14.12
N ARG A 208 -15.49 -14.70 -13.82
CA ARG A 208 -16.59 -14.63 -14.79
C ARG A 208 -16.97 -13.20 -15.20
N TYR A 209 -16.55 -12.20 -14.43
CA TYR A 209 -16.98 -10.81 -14.58
C TYR A 209 -15.82 -9.81 -14.74
N LYS A 210 -14.62 -10.15 -14.27
CA LYS A 210 -13.46 -9.26 -14.32
C LYS A 210 -13.07 -8.92 -15.77
N ASP A 211 -12.49 -7.74 -15.95
CA ASP A 211 -11.77 -7.39 -17.17
C ASP A 211 -10.29 -7.80 -17.00
N ALA A 212 -9.86 -8.77 -17.80
CA ALA A 212 -8.51 -9.31 -17.72
C ALA A 212 -7.45 -8.33 -18.25
N ASP A 213 -7.78 -7.53 -19.27
CA ASP A 213 -6.85 -6.57 -19.86
C ASP A 213 -6.64 -5.39 -18.91
N LEU A 214 -7.72 -4.91 -18.30
CA LEU A 214 -7.68 -3.87 -17.27
C LEU A 214 -6.92 -4.33 -16.03
N LEU A 215 -7.18 -5.56 -15.55
CA LEU A 215 -6.42 -6.16 -14.44
C LEU A 215 -4.93 -6.22 -14.78
N ASN A 216 -4.59 -6.67 -15.98
CA ASN A 216 -3.20 -6.74 -16.41
C ASN A 216 -2.53 -5.36 -16.48
N GLN A 217 -3.24 -4.34 -16.97
CA GLN A 217 -2.75 -2.95 -16.96
C GLN A 217 -2.53 -2.42 -15.54
N ILE A 218 -3.41 -2.74 -14.58
CA ILE A 218 -3.23 -2.36 -13.17
C ILE A 218 -2.00 -3.05 -12.57
N MET A 219 -1.82 -4.35 -12.87
CA MET A 219 -0.71 -5.14 -12.33
C MET A 219 0.64 -4.80 -12.97
N MET A 220 0.64 -4.39 -14.24
CA MET A 220 1.86 -3.99 -14.95
C MET A 220 2.39 -2.66 -14.43
N GLN A 221 3.60 -2.68 -13.87
CA GLN A 221 4.35 -1.47 -13.54
C GLN A 221 5.22 -1.10 -14.74
N GLU A 222 4.77 -0.13 -15.54
CA GLU A 222 5.64 0.48 -16.55
C GLU A 222 6.72 1.30 -15.84
N ARG A 223 7.98 1.08 -16.21
CA ARG A 223 9.11 1.87 -15.73
C ARG A 223 9.47 2.90 -16.79
N SER A 224 9.69 4.15 -16.36
CA SER A 224 10.17 5.18 -17.27
C SER A 224 11.58 4.82 -17.77
N ARG A 225 11.95 5.37 -18.93
CA ARG A 225 13.33 5.22 -19.45
C ARG A 225 14.36 5.72 -18.43
N GLN A 226 14.06 6.81 -17.75
CA GLN A 226 14.90 7.39 -16.69
C GLN A 226 15.07 6.41 -15.53
N THR A 227 13.99 5.74 -15.09
CA THR A 227 14.09 4.71 -14.06
C THR A 227 14.96 3.54 -14.54
N MET A 228 14.80 3.10 -15.79
CA MET A 228 15.63 2.03 -16.36
C MET A 228 17.11 2.42 -16.43
N ASP A 229 17.43 3.65 -16.83
CA ASP A 229 18.80 4.17 -16.84
C ASP A 229 19.39 4.25 -15.41
N ILE A 230 18.57 4.60 -14.42
CA ILE A 230 18.98 4.61 -13.00
C ILE A 230 19.21 3.19 -12.48
N THR A 231 18.36 2.23 -12.84
CA THR A 231 18.55 0.82 -12.50
C THR A 231 19.83 0.27 -13.14
N GLU A 232 20.14 0.63 -14.39
CA GLU A 232 21.39 0.28 -15.06
C GLU A 232 22.61 0.84 -14.30
N ARG A 233 22.56 2.11 -13.90
CA ARG A 233 23.61 2.73 -13.07
C ARG A 233 23.74 2.05 -11.72
N ALA A 234 22.63 1.68 -11.09
CA ALA A 234 22.64 0.96 -9.82
C ALA A 234 23.31 -0.41 -9.97
N LEU A 235 22.97 -1.14 -11.03
CA LEU A 235 23.59 -2.41 -11.34
C LEU A 235 25.10 -2.23 -11.59
N ARG A 236 25.49 -1.26 -12.40
CA ARG A 236 26.90 -1.00 -12.75
C ARG A 236 27.76 -0.60 -11.54
N ASN A 237 27.22 0.20 -10.63
CA ASN A 237 27.98 0.80 -9.52
C ASN A 237 27.91 0.01 -8.21
N ARG A 238 27.13 -1.08 -8.14
CA ARG A 238 26.95 -1.83 -6.90
C ARG A 238 28.26 -2.46 -6.43
N GLU A 239 28.48 -2.36 -5.13
CA GLU A 239 29.51 -3.12 -4.43
C GLU A 239 28.83 -4.24 -3.64
N LEU A 240 29.30 -5.46 -3.86
CA LEU A 240 28.79 -6.64 -3.18
C LEU A 240 29.61 -6.92 -1.93
N ALA A 241 28.92 -7.14 -0.82
CA ALA A 241 29.51 -7.48 0.46
C ALA A 241 28.66 -8.56 1.15
N GLU A 242 29.19 -9.80 1.18
CA GLU A 242 28.43 -10.98 1.58
C GLU A 242 27.12 -11.09 0.79
N ASN A 243 25.99 -10.82 1.42
CA ASN A 243 24.65 -10.86 0.85
C ASN A 243 24.03 -9.46 0.67
N PHE A 244 24.83 -8.41 0.79
CA PHE A 244 24.46 -7.01 0.58
C PHE A 244 24.86 -6.55 -0.82
N SER A 245 23.97 -5.78 -1.45
CA SER A 245 24.23 -5.02 -2.68
C SER A 245 24.07 -3.53 -2.38
N ILE A 246 25.17 -2.79 -2.40
CA ILE A 246 25.19 -1.37 -2.01
C ILE A 246 25.58 -0.53 -3.23
N SER A 247 24.70 0.38 -3.66
CA SER A 247 24.95 1.17 -4.86
C SER A 247 24.63 2.65 -4.70
N GLY A 248 25.63 3.48 -5.01
CA GLY A 248 25.46 4.90 -5.24
C GLY A 248 25.12 5.21 -6.70
N ILE A 249 24.01 5.89 -6.92
CA ILE A 249 23.48 6.22 -8.25
C ILE A 249 23.62 7.71 -8.61
N GLY A 250 24.53 8.44 -7.97
CA GLY A 250 24.83 9.83 -8.33
C GLY A 250 23.68 10.80 -8.07
N TYR A 251 23.60 11.83 -8.91
CA TYR A 251 22.54 12.83 -8.81
C TYR A 251 21.29 12.43 -9.59
N LEU A 252 20.15 12.86 -9.04
CA LEU A 252 18.82 12.70 -9.60
C LEU A 252 18.06 14.02 -9.53
N ARG A 253 17.10 14.18 -10.44
CA ARG A 253 16.09 15.23 -10.32
C ARG A 253 15.03 14.79 -9.31
N ALA A 254 14.35 15.76 -8.70
CA ALA A 254 13.25 15.47 -7.78
C ALA A 254 12.16 14.56 -8.37
N GLU A 255 11.87 14.68 -9.67
CA GLU A 255 10.91 13.84 -10.40
C GLU A 255 11.34 12.37 -10.54
N ASP A 256 12.64 12.09 -10.54
CA ASP A 256 13.20 10.74 -10.70
C ASP A 256 13.47 10.04 -9.36
N ARG A 257 13.10 10.67 -8.23
CA ARG A 257 13.38 10.17 -6.87
C ARG A 257 12.86 8.74 -6.66
N ASP A 258 11.70 8.41 -7.21
CA ASP A 258 11.06 7.09 -7.04
C ASP A 258 11.79 5.97 -7.80
N ALA A 259 12.81 6.30 -8.61
CA ALA A 259 13.68 5.31 -9.21
C ALA A 259 14.65 4.67 -8.20
N ILE A 260 14.96 5.35 -7.08
CA ILE A 260 15.84 4.82 -6.01
C ILE A 260 15.27 3.53 -5.40
N PRO A 261 14.02 3.50 -4.87
CA PRO A 261 13.44 2.27 -4.35
C PRO A 261 13.28 1.19 -5.43
N GLN A 262 12.90 1.57 -6.66
CA GLN A 262 12.75 0.62 -7.77
C GLN A 262 14.07 -0.05 -8.16
N ALA A 263 15.17 0.70 -8.13
CA ALA A 263 16.50 0.15 -8.35
C ALA A 263 16.91 -0.79 -7.21
N ALA A 264 16.59 -0.46 -5.95
CA ALA A 264 16.84 -1.36 -4.82
C ALA A 264 16.04 -2.67 -4.93
N ASP A 265 14.76 -2.57 -5.29
CA ASP A 265 13.89 -3.73 -5.55
C ASP A 265 14.43 -4.59 -6.70
N PHE A 266 14.98 -3.98 -7.75
CA PHE A 266 15.63 -4.71 -8.84
C PHE A 266 16.91 -5.43 -8.38
N LEU A 267 17.78 -4.78 -7.60
CA LEU A 267 19.00 -5.41 -7.08
C LEU A 267 18.70 -6.59 -6.13
N MET A 268 17.56 -6.58 -5.44
CA MET A 268 17.09 -7.72 -4.63
C MET A 268 16.77 -8.97 -5.46
N THR A 269 16.62 -8.84 -6.78
CA THR A 269 16.38 -10.00 -7.67
C THR A 269 17.67 -10.72 -8.08
N GLU A 270 18.83 -10.14 -7.78
CA GLU A 270 20.12 -10.77 -8.03
C GLU A 270 20.33 -11.97 -7.09
N GLU A 271 20.85 -13.07 -7.63
CA GLU A 271 21.08 -14.29 -6.88
C GLU A 271 21.99 -14.03 -5.66
N ASN A 272 21.66 -14.64 -4.51
CA ASN A 272 22.38 -14.52 -3.24
C ASN A 272 22.37 -13.11 -2.59
N ILE A 273 21.67 -12.13 -3.17
CA ILE A 273 21.42 -10.83 -2.53
C ILE A 273 20.16 -10.93 -1.67
N HIS A 274 20.29 -10.60 -0.39
CA HIS A 274 19.15 -10.54 0.53
C HIS A 274 18.96 -9.17 1.16
N THR A 275 19.87 -8.24 0.88
CA THR A 275 19.74 -6.85 1.31
C THR A 275 20.29 -5.93 0.23
N ALA A 276 19.50 -4.94 -0.21
CA ALA A 276 19.92 -3.96 -1.20
C ALA A 276 19.78 -2.54 -0.61
N ILE A 277 20.81 -1.72 -0.82
CA ILE A 277 20.83 -0.32 -0.40
C ILE A 277 21.20 0.53 -1.62
N VAL A 278 20.26 1.32 -2.11
CA VAL A 278 20.48 2.24 -3.23
C VAL A 278 20.28 3.66 -2.76
N TYR A 279 21.18 4.57 -3.13
CA TYR A 279 21.10 5.97 -2.73
C TYR A 279 21.66 6.92 -3.78
N GLY A 280 21.20 8.17 -3.75
CA GLY A 280 21.65 9.24 -4.63
C GLY A 280 21.35 10.61 -4.06
N ILE A 281 21.91 11.65 -4.67
CA ILE A 281 21.63 13.04 -4.29
C ILE A 281 20.49 13.55 -5.17
N VAL A 282 19.35 13.85 -4.54
CA VAL A 282 18.20 14.44 -5.22
C VAL A 282 18.31 15.96 -5.13
N THR A 283 18.27 16.62 -6.28
CA THR A 283 18.23 18.09 -6.38
C THR A 283 16.79 18.52 -6.62
N ASP A 284 16.27 19.43 -5.79
CA ASP A 284 14.95 19.99 -5.95
C ASP A 284 14.94 21.22 -6.89
N LYS A 285 13.76 21.84 -7.06
CA LYS A 285 13.60 23.02 -7.92
C LYS A 285 14.28 24.28 -7.38
N ASN A 286 14.53 24.34 -6.08
CA ASN A 286 15.19 25.45 -5.40
C ASN A 286 16.71 25.26 -5.31
N HIS A 287 17.25 24.21 -5.95
CA HIS A 287 18.64 23.78 -5.88
C HIS A 287 19.08 23.29 -4.48
N ASP A 288 18.13 22.98 -3.60
CA ASP A 288 18.41 22.24 -2.39
C ASP A 288 18.70 20.79 -2.73
N GLU A 289 19.73 20.25 -2.08
CA GLU A 289 20.18 18.89 -2.32
C GLU A 289 19.98 18.06 -1.06
N THR A 290 19.41 16.87 -1.27
CA THR A 290 19.19 15.89 -0.20
C THR A 290 19.68 14.54 -0.68
N LEU A 291 20.52 13.90 0.13
CA LEU A 291 20.86 12.51 -0.08
C LEU A 291 19.65 11.65 0.29
N VAL A 292 19.11 10.92 -0.67
CA VAL A 292 17.98 10.02 -0.49
C VAL A 292 18.43 8.59 -0.75
N GLY A 293 18.02 7.68 0.11
CA GLY A 293 18.29 6.26 -0.07
C GLY A 293 17.14 5.36 0.31
N SER A 294 17.16 4.17 -0.28
CA SER A 294 16.22 3.09 -0.03
C SER A 294 16.97 1.85 0.42
N PHE A 295 16.41 1.20 1.42
CA PHE A 295 16.87 -0.05 1.98
C PHE A 295 15.79 -1.11 1.73
N ARG A 296 16.21 -2.28 1.27
CA ARG A 296 15.36 -3.47 1.07
C ARG A 296 16.04 -4.69 1.67
N THR A 297 15.28 -5.55 2.32
CA THR A 297 15.80 -6.81 2.87
C THR A 297 14.75 -7.90 2.86
N SER A 298 15.18 -9.12 2.57
CA SER A 298 14.40 -10.35 2.82
C SER A 298 14.82 -11.05 4.11
N LYS A 299 15.88 -10.57 4.79
CA LYS A 299 16.33 -11.10 6.08
C LYS A 299 15.44 -10.61 7.21
N ILE A 300 14.73 -11.55 7.84
CA ILE A 300 13.90 -11.30 9.05
C ILE A 300 14.75 -10.82 10.24
N THR A 301 16.01 -11.25 10.31
CA THR A 301 16.93 -10.91 11.42
C THR A 301 17.53 -9.51 11.32
N LEU A 302 17.29 -8.80 10.21
CA LEU A 302 17.84 -7.48 9.96
C LEU A 302 16.72 -6.45 10.00
N ASP A 303 16.65 -5.67 11.09
CA ASP A 303 15.69 -4.58 11.23
C ASP A 303 16.15 -3.35 10.42
N PRO A 304 15.42 -2.96 9.35
CA PRO A 304 15.78 -1.80 8.54
C PRO A 304 15.75 -0.48 9.33
N ASP A 305 14.83 -0.35 10.29
CA ASP A 305 14.68 0.86 11.09
C ASP A 305 15.90 1.06 12.01
N ALA A 306 16.24 0.03 12.79
CA ALA A 306 17.42 0.05 13.64
C ALA A 306 18.70 0.26 12.82
N PHE A 307 18.84 -0.46 11.70
CA PHE A 307 20.01 -0.34 10.83
C PHE A 307 20.22 1.10 10.34
N ILE A 308 19.19 1.71 9.77
CA ILE A 308 19.26 3.07 9.23
C ILE A 308 19.57 4.08 10.33
N LYS A 309 18.89 3.97 11.48
CA LYS A 309 19.08 4.88 12.62
C LYS A 309 20.50 4.81 13.18
N GLU A 310 21.08 3.62 13.25
CA GLU A 310 22.46 3.44 13.73
C GLU A 310 23.52 3.92 12.73
N VAL A 311 23.32 3.69 11.43
CA VAL A 311 24.28 4.09 10.38
C VAL A 311 24.31 5.60 10.17
N PHE A 312 23.12 6.21 10.07
CA PHE A 312 23.00 7.61 9.66
C PHE A 312 22.79 8.56 10.83
N GLY A 313 22.20 8.11 11.94
CA GLY A 313 22.05 8.90 13.16
C GLY A 313 20.91 9.91 13.11
N LYS A 314 21.10 11.02 13.84
CA LYS A 314 20.12 12.09 14.07
C LYS A 314 20.62 13.45 13.60
N ASP A 315 19.68 14.33 13.25
CA ASP A 315 19.93 15.75 13.04
C ASP A 315 20.18 16.51 14.37
N ALA A 316 20.47 17.80 14.26
CA ALA A 316 20.71 18.67 15.42
C ALA A 316 19.47 18.85 16.33
N ALA A 317 18.26 18.61 15.81
CA ALA A 317 17.02 18.65 16.56
C ALA A 317 16.67 17.30 17.22
N GLY A 318 17.48 16.26 17.00
CA GLY A 318 17.31 14.93 17.57
C GLY A 318 16.40 14.01 16.74
N ASN A 319 15.99 14.41 15.53
CA ASN A 319 15.21 13.58 14.62
C ASN A 319 16.13 12.64 13.84
N TYR A 320 15.73 11.39 13.68
CA TYR A 320 16.50 10.44 12.87
C TYR A 320 16.44 10.81 11.39
N PHE A 321 17.54 10.60 10.67
CA PHE A 321 17.62 10.83 9.22
C PHE A 321 16.84 9.80 8.39
N GLY A 322 16.26 8.78 9.01
CA GLY A 322 15.51 7.77 8.32
C GLY A 322 14.88 6.78 9.29
N GLY A 323 14.25 5.77 8.71
CA GLY A 323 13.59 4.69 9.44
C GLY A 323 13.09 3.62 8.49
N GLY A 324 12.41 2.64 9.05
CA GLY A 324 11.92 1.51 8.26
C GLY A 324 10.81 0.71 8.94
N LYS A 325 10.36 -0.30 8.21
CA LYS A 325 9.45 -1.36 8.63
C LYS A 325 10.04 -2.70 8.16
N LEU A 326 9.45 -3.82 8.58
CA LEU A 326 9.89 -5.22 8.36
C LEU A 326 10.93 -5.44 7.24
N SER A 327 10.58 -5.18 5.98
CA SER A 327 11.42 -5.49 4.80
C SER A 327 11.98 -4.26 4.07
N ALA A 328 11.63 -3.06 4.51
CA ALA A 328 11.88 -1.84 3.76
C ALA A 328 12.16 -0.64 4.66
N GLY A 329 13.14 0.17 4.28
CA GLY A 329 13.43 1.44 4.93
C GLY A 329 13.85 2.52 3.94
N GLY A 330 13.95 3.74 4.44
CA GLY A 330 14.42 4.88 3.67
C GLY A 330 15.09 5.92 4.56
N PHE A 331 15.99 6.69 3.97
CA PHE A 331 16.67 7.78 4.65
C PHE A 331 16.79 9.00 3.74
N GLN A 332 16.80 10.18 4.38
CA GLN A 332 16.92 11.49 3.76
C GLN A 332 17.85 12.34 4.62
N ILE A 333 18.99 12.74 4.05
CA ILE A 333 20.00 13.56 4.74
C ILE A 333 20.18 14.85 3.94
N PRO A 334 19.77 16.01 4.49
CA PRO A 334 20.03 17.29 3.84
C PRO A 334 21.53 17.52 3.65
N ILE A 335 21.94 17.89 2.44
CA ILE A 335 23.34 18.26 2.16
C ILE A 335 23.68 19.61 2.82
N GLY A 336 22.66 20.44 3.05
CA GLY A 336 22.78 21.68 3.82
C GLY A 336 23.56 22.75 3.08
N PHE A 337 24.53 23.40 3.73
CA PHE A 337 25.28 24.51 3.14
C PHE A 337 26.07 24.14 1.88
N LEU A 338 26.36 22.85 1.68
CA LEU A 338 27.04 22.32 0.49
C LEU A 338 26.09 22.08 -0.70
N SER A 339 24.81 22.42 -0.54
CA SER A 339 23.80 22.35 -1.63
C SER A 339 24.10 23.38 -2.72
N GLY A 340 23.55 23.13 -3.91
CA GLY A 340 23.75 23.96 -5.08
C GLY A 340 24.95 23.56 -5.94
N VAL A 341 24.93 24.02 -7.19
CA VAL A 341 25.95 23.74 -8.19
C VAL A 341 26.32 25.03 -8.91
N ARG A 342 27.63 25.29 -9.02
CA ARG A 342 28.22 26.31 -9.93
C ARG A 342 29.04 25.70 -11.07
N ASP A 343 29.40 24.40 -11.00
CA ASP A 343 30.25 23.69 -11.95
C ASP A 343 30.10 22.15 -11.88
N GLU A 344 30.30 21.44 -12.99
CA GLU A 344 30.15 19.98 -13.14
C GLU A 344 31.27 19.22 -12.42
N GLU A 345 32.51 19.73 -12.42
CA GLU A 345 33.64 19.11 -11.72
C GLU A 345 33.42 19.09 -10.20
N TYR A 346 32.93 20.20 -9.65
CA TYR A 346 32.58 20.30 -8.24
C TYR A 346 31.48 19.30 -7.86
N ARG A 347 30.46 19.18 -8.72
CA ARG A 347 29.35 18.24 -8.54
C ARG A 347 29.86 16.80 -8.46
N GLN A 348 30.79 16.41 -9.34
CA GLN A 348 31.39 15.08 -9.36
C GLN A 348 32.22 14.81 -8.10
N LYS A 349 33.08 15.74 -7.68
CA LYS A 349 33.87 15.61 -6.44
C LYS A 349 32.98 15.50 -5.20
N LYS A 350 31.93 16.33 -5.14
CA LYS A 350 30.95 16.27 -4.05
C LYS A 350 30.29 14.89 -3.98
N TRP A 351 29.83 14.36 -5.12
CA TRP A 351 29.28 13.00 -5.17
C TRP A 351 30.27 11.94 -4.69
N GLN A 352 31.52 11.96 -5.17
CA GLN A 352 32.54 11.00 -4.76
C GLN A 352 32.78 11.01 -3.25
N LEU A 353 32.80 12.19 -2.64
CA LEU A 353 32.95 12.34 -1.18
C LEU A 353 31.78 11.71 -0.43
N PHE A 354 30.54 12.04 -0.82
CA PHE A 354 29.35 11.49 -0.16
C PHE A 354 29.23 9.98 -0.38
N ASP A 355 29.48 9.49 -1.59
CA ASP A 355 29.46 8.05 -1.91
C ASP A 355 30.45 7.26 -1.05
N ALA A 356 31.70 7.73 -0.96
CA ALA A 356 32.73 7.10 -0.14
C ALA A 356 32.35 7.10 1.36
N GLN A 357 31.83 8.22 1.87
CA GLN A 357 31.44 8.34 3.27
C GLN A 357 30.25 7.44 3.62
N ILE A 358 29.25 7.33 2.75
CA ILE A 358 28.07 6.47 2.94
C ILE A 358 28.50 5.00 2.94
N LYS A 359 29.27 4.59 1.93
CA LYS A 359 29.80 3.22 1.85
C LYS A 359 30.61 2.87 3.08
N GLN A 360 31.51 3.75 3.51
CA GLN A 360 32.30 3.52 4.72
C GLN A 360 31.42 3.28 5.95
N LYS A 361 30.37 4.09 6.14
CA LYS A 361 29.43 3.92 7.27
C LYS A 361 28.66 2.60 7.19
N ILE A 362 28.15 2.25 6.00
CA ILE A 362 27.41 0.99 5.79
C ILE A 362 28.33 -0.21 6.00
N PHE A 363 29.52 -0.22 5.39
CA PHE A 363 30.50 -1.31 5.52
C PHE A 363 30.95 -1.52 6.95
N SER A 364 31.20 -0.43 7.69
CA SER A 364 31.53 -0.48 9.10
C SER A 364 30.43 -1.13 9.93
N LYS A 365 29.15 -0.85 9.62
CA LYS A 365 28.01 -1.44 10.32
C LYS A 365 27.83 -2.93 10.04
N ILE A 366 28.12 -3.39 8.81
CA ILE A 366 28.06 -4.81 8.47
C ILE A 366 29.33 -5.59 8.87
N GLY A 367 30.26 -4.96 9.58
CA GLY A 367 31.45 -5.63 10.13
C GLY A 367 32.61 -5.80 9.15
N LEU A 368 32.57 -5.14 7.98
CA LEU A 368 33.65 -5.17 7.00
C LEU A 368 34.51 -3.90 7.13
N LYS A 369 35.78 -4.06 7.48
CA LYS A 369 36.77 -2.97 7.35
C LYS A 369 37.13 -2.83 5.87
N ASN A 370 37.03 -1.61 5.32
CA ASN A 370 37.37 -1.31 3.94
C ASN A 370 38.76 -1.86 3.56
N LYS A 371 38.83 -2.60 2.44
CA LYS A 371 40.08 -2.95 1.72
C LYS A 371 40.71 -1.76 0.99
N ALA A 372 40.15 -0.56 1.09
CA ALA A 372 40.55 0.63 0.32
C ALA A 372 41.64 1.49 1.00
N ALA A 373 42.47 0.90 1.86
CA ALA A 373 43.57 1.59 2.53
C ALA A 373 44.87 0.75 2.56
N GLU A 374 45.13 -0.01 1.48
CA GLU A 374 46.47 -0.50 1.14
C GLU A 374 46.90 0.06 -0.22
#